data_AF-A0A9J6EKQ9-F1
#
_entry.id   AF-A0A9J6EKQ9-F1
#
_cell.length_a   1.000
_cell.length_b   1.000
_cell.length_c   1.000
_cell.angle_alpha   90.00
_cell.angle_beta   90.00
_cell.angle_gamma   90.00
#
_symmetry.space_group_name_H-M   'P 1'
#
loop_
_entity.id
_entity.type
_entity.pdbx_description
1 polymer ?
#
loop_
_entity_poly.entity_id
_entity_poly.type
_entity_poly.pdbx_seq_one_letter_code
_entity_poly.pdbx_strand_id
1 'polypeptide(L)'
;MGFVVVFLLGATPYQEVQRKASAEHDIHGDVVQVDIVDSYENVTYKSVMLLRWAREKCSNTDFVLKIDDDVLLSVWDLAVVANSLGGIKRSMWGYLYCGFRPHRNVASKLYVFRDKYGPDTYPDFLSGTGYLISSDAISALEDVTHDECFFTLEDIYMTGIVAERAQVSRLALAGFSYKHEQYVQPCSEPRVVTSHGWSPAMLRSRWRRAVNILNFTLCLGIQPNQMVF
;
A
#
# COMPACT_ATOMS: atom_id res chain seq x y z
N MET A 1 15.04 12.19 -3.07
CA MET A 1 13.72 11.58 -2.80
C MET A 1 12.66 12.65 -2.92
N GLY A 2 11.92 12.63 -4.02
CA GLY A 2 10.62 13.29 -4.10
C GLY A 2 9.53 12.23 -3.97
N PHE A 3 8.35 12.61 -3.53
CA PHE A 3 7.18 11.76 -3.49
C PHE A 3 6.15 12.27 -4.49
N VAL A 4 5.49 11.36 -5.20
CA VAL A 4 4.28 11.67 -5.99
C VAL A 4 3.16 10.87 -5.36
N VAL A 5 2.09 11.55 -4.98
CA VAL A 5 0.89 10.95 -4.39
C VAL A 5 -0.19 10.94 -5.46
N VAL A 6 -0.96 9.87 -5.53
CA VAL A 6 -2.17 9.76 -6.34
C VAL A 6 -3.26 9.05 -5.55
N PHE A 7 -4.52 9.46 -5.75
CA PHE A 7 -5.68 8.85 -5.12
C PHE A 7 -6.37 7.92 -6.11
N LEU A 8 -6.26 6.62 -5.88
CA LEU A 8 -6.95 5.62 -6.70
C LEU A 8 -8.40 5.49 -6.24
N LEU A 9 -9.36 5.72 -7.14
CA LEU A 9 -10.80 5.65 -6.88
C LEU A 9 -11.49 4.70 -7.87
N GLY A 10 -12.55 4.03 -7.44
CA GLY A 10 -13.51 3.38 -8.34
C GLY A 10 -14.60 4.35 -8.79
N ALA A 11 -15.43 3.90 -9.72
CA ALA A 11 -16.68 4.54 -10.11
C ALA A 11 -17.73 4.43 -8.99
N THR A 12 -18.69 5.36 -8.96
CA THR A 12 -19.80 5.34 -8.00
C THR A 12 -21.14 5.57 -8.69
N PRO A 13 -22.21 4.80 -8.38
CA PRO A 13 -23.54 5.03 -8.96
C PRO A 13 -24.18 6.33 -8.46
N TYR A 14 -23.64 6.94 -7.40
CA TYR A 14 -24.17 8.17 -6.82
C TYR A 14 -23.65 9.41 -7.55
N GLN A 15 -24.44 9.95 -8.48
CA GLN A 15 -24.08 11.10 -9.33
C GLN A 15 -23.60 12.35 -8.56
N GLU A 16 -24.01 12.55 -7.30
CA GLU A 16 -23.48 13.65 -6.48
C GLU A 16 -22.05 13.38 -6.00
N VAL A 17 -21.75 12.13 -5.61
CA VAL A 17 -20.39 11.72 -5.19
C VAL A 17 -19.46 11.73 -6.40
N GLN A 18 -19.90 11.22 -7.56
CA GLN A 18 -19.13 11.27 -8.79
C GLN A 18 -18.79 12.71 -9.21
N ARG A 19 -19.75 13.64 -9.13
CA ARG A 19 -19.49 15.07 -9.41
C ARG A 19 -18.49 15.70 -8.44
N LYS A 20 -18.50 15.29 -7.17
CA LYS A 20 -17.52 15.75 -6.17
C LYS A 20 -16.12 15.23 -6.48
N ALA A 21 -15.98 13.94 -6.82
CA ALA A 21 -14.70 13.35 -7.22
C ALA A 21 -14.13 13.99 -8.50
N SER A 22 -14.97 14.22 -9.52
CA SER A 22 -14.53 14.92 -10.74
C SER A 22 -14.10 16.37 -10.45
N ALA A 23 -14.86 17.12 -9.65
CA ALA A 23 -14.48 18.49 -9.28
C ALA A 23 -13.21 18.57 -8.41
N GLU A 24 -12.91 17.52 -7.64
CA GLU A 24 -11.69 17.40 -6.84
C GLU A 24 -10.48 17.06 -7.73
N HIS A 25 -10.64 16.13 -8.67
CA HIS A 25 -9.66 15.88 -9.74
C HIS A 25 -9.37 17.15 -10.57
N ASP A 26 -10.38 17.93 -10.94
CA ASP A 26 -10.22 19.18 -11.70
C ASP A 26 -9.38 20.25 -10.96
N ILE A 27 -9.29 20.15 -9.61
CA ILE A 27 -8.51 21.07 -8.77
C ILE A 27 -7.10 20.54 -8.51
N HIS A 28 -6.94 19.24 -8.24
CA HIS A 28 -5.70 18.65 -7.74
C HIS A 28 -4.92 17.82 -8.77
N GLY A 29 -5.60 17.20 -9.75
CA GLY A 29 -4.99 16.42 -10.84
C GLY A 29 -4.35 15.10 -10.42
N ASP A 30 -4.51 14.68 -9.17
CA ASP A 30 -3.87 13.50 -8.55
C ASP A 30 -4.82 12.28 -8.41
N VAL A 31 -6.11 12.43 -8.74
CA VAL A 31 -7.06 11.30 -8.79
C VAL A 31 -6.83 10.43 -10.02
N VAL A 32 -6.74 9.12 -9.80
CA VAL A 32 -6.82 8.07 -10.83
C VAL A 32 -8.13 7.32 -10.63
N GLN A 33 -9.10 7.50 -11.53
CA GLN A 33 -10.38 6.80 -11.42
C GLN A 33 -10.47 5.60 -12.38
N VAL A 34 -10.93 4.46 -11.88
CA VAL A 34 -11.15 3.22 -12.65
C VAL A 34 -12.63 2.93 -12.82
N ASP A 35 -13.03 2.40 -13.97
CA ASP A 35 -14.44 2.10 -14.30
C ASP A 35 -14.92 0.78 -13.66
N ILE A 36 -14.85 0.74 -12.33
CA ILE A 36 -15.24 -0.39 -11.48
C ILE A 36 -15.91 0.19 -10.24
N VAL A 37 -17.07 -0.33 -9.85
CA VAL A 37 -17.81 0.17 -8.67
C VAL A 37 -16.92 0.08 -7.42
N ASP A 38 -16.67 1.20 -6.76
CA ASP A 38 -15.86 1.23 -5.54
C ASP A 38 -16.61 0.55 -4.39
N SER A 39 -16.16 -0.65 -4.03
CA SER A 39 -16.69 -1.48 -2.95
C SER A 39 -15.59 -2.38 -2.39
N TYR A 40 -15.79 -2.89 -1.18
CA TYR A 40 -14.84 -3.80 -0.53
C TYR A 40 -14.57 -5.06 -1.37
N GLU A 41 -15.61 -5.57 -2.05
CA GLU A 41 -15.54 -6.76 -2.88
C GLU A 41 -14.71 -6.55 -4.16
N ASN A 42 -14.61 -5.31 -4.64
CA ASN A 42 -13.90 -4.92 -5.85
C ASN A 42 -12.50 -4.36 -5.59
N VAL A 43 -12.07 -4.25 -4.32
CA VAL A 43 -10.78 -3.61 -3.96
C VAL A 43 -9.58 -4.34 -4.57
N THR A 44 -9.68 -5.66 -4.79
CA THR A 44 -8.68 -6.42 -5.57
C THR A 44 -8.54 -5.89 -6.99
N TYR A 45 -9.63 -5.64 -7.72
CA TYR A 45 -9.53 -5.09 -9.08
C TYR A 45 -8.91 -3.70 -9.08
N LYS A 46 -9.19 -2.91 -8.05
CA LYS A 46 -8.58 -1.60 -7.83
C LYS A 46 -7.05 -1.74 -7.72
N SER A 47 -6.53 -2.67 -6.93
CA SER A 47 -5.08 -2.95 -6.86
C SER A 47 -4.49 -3.56 -8.14
N VAL A 48 -5.24 -4.33 -8.95
CA VAL A 48 -4.79 -4.73 -10.29
C VAL A 48 -4.63 -3.51 -11.20
N MET A 49 -5.57 -2.57 -11.16
CA MET A 49 -5.45 -1.31 -11.91
C MET A 49 -4.35 -0.39 -11.38
N LEU A 50 -4.01 -0.45 -10.08
CA LEU A 50 -2.83 0.22 -9.52
C LEU A 50 -1.56 -0.24 -10.21
N LEU A 51 -1.36 -1.56 -10.36
CA LEU A 51 -0.17 -2.10 -11.06
C LEU A 51 -0.12 -1.66 -12.51
N ARG A 52 -1.25 -1.72 -13.22
CA ARG A 52 -1.33 -1.28 -14.62
C ARG A 52 -0.99 0.21 -14.77
N TRP A 53 -1.59 1.06 -13.95
CA TRP A 53 -1.29 2.49 -13.94
C TRP A 53 0.17 2.76 -13.59
N ALA A 54 0.73 2.07 -12.60
CA ALA A 54 2.14 2.19 -12.24
C ALA A 54 3.08 1.72 -13.37
N ARG A 55 2.75 0.64 -14.09
CA ARG A 55 3.49 0.18 -15.28
C ARG A 55 3.54 1.26 -16.36
N GLU A 56 2.43 1.97 -16.57
CA GLU A 56 2.30 3.04 -17.58
C GLU A 56 2.90 4.39 -17.15
N LYS A 57 2.90 4.73 -15.85
CA LYS A 57 3.24 6.08 -15.34
C LYS A 57 4.47 6.18 -14.43
N CYS A 58 4.92 5.08 -13.83
CA CYS A 58 6.00 5.07 -12.83
C CYS A 58 7.31 4.46 -13.36
N SER A 59 7.57 4.51 -14.67
CA SER A 59 8.76 3.91 -15.30
C SER A 59 10.10 4.42 -14.77
N ASN A 60 10.12 5.60 -14.14
CA ASN A 60 11.31 6.25 -13.56
C ASN A 60 11.23 6.40 -12.03
N THR A 61 10.45 5.57 -11.32
CA THR A 61 10.47 5.51 -9.85
C THR A 61 11.25 4.29 -9.36
N ASP A 62 11.88 4.40 -8.17
CA ASP A 62 12.53 3.26 -7.52
C ASP A 62 11.50 2.28 -6.93
N PHE A 63 10.44 2.83 -6.35
CA PHE A 63 9.40 2.11 -5.63
C PHE A 63 7.99 2.66 -5.93
N VAL A 64 6.99 1.83 -5.64
CA VAL A 64 5.57 2.19 -5.57
C VAL A 64 5.07 1.79 -4.18
N LEU A 65 4.42 2.70 -3.47
CA LEU A 65 3.83 2.43 -2.15
C LEU A 65 2.30 2.39 -2.29
N LYS A 66 1.67 1.29 -1.86
CA LYS A 66 0.24 1.24 -1.58
C LYS A 66 0.03 1.42 -0.07
N ILE A 67 -0.93 2.26 0.30
CA ILE A 67 -1.48 2.40 1.66
C ILE A 67 -3.00 2.63 1.56
N ASP A 68 -3.71 2.38 2.65
CA ASP A 68 -5.13 2.78 2.78
C ASP A 68 -5.26 4.24 3.27
N ASP A 69 -6.43 4.85 3.12
CA ASP A 69 -6.67 6.28 3.37
C ASP A 69 -6.75 6.67 4.86
N ASP A 70 -6.90 5.69 5.75
CA ASP A 70 -6.85 5.83 7.21
C ASP A 70 -5.47 5.50 7.81
N VAL A 71 -4.43 5.36 6.97
CA VAL A 71 -3.07 5.03 7.41
C VAL A 71 -2.21 6.28 7.51
N LEU A 72 -1.63 6.50 8.70
CA LEU A 72 -0.57 7.47 8.88
C LEU A 72 0.71 6.95 8.23
N LEU A 73 1.26 7.74 7.31
CA LEU A 73 2.58 7.54 6.72
C LEU A 73 3.59 8.53 7.30
N SER A 74 4.67 8.03 7.90
CA SER A 74 5.85 8.85 8.16
C SER A 74 6.76 8.81 6.93
N VAL A 75 6.69 9.84 6.08
CA VAL A 75 7.53 9.94 4.88
C VAL A 75 9.03 10.00 5.19
N TRP A 76 9.40 10.49 6.39
CA TRP A 76 10.77 10.51 6.88
C TRP A 76 11.28 9.10 7.18
N ASP A 77 10.54 8.33 7.97
CA ASP A 77 10.89 6.95 8.29
C ASP A 77 10.83 6.06 7.05
N LEU A 78 9.85 6.28 6.16
CA LEU A 78 9.76 5.65 4.84
C LEU A 78 11.03 5.91 4.03
N ALA A 79 11.47 7.16 3.92
CA ALA A 79 12.68 7.50 3.17
C ALA A 79 13.92 6.82 3.75
N VAL A 80 14.04 6.69 5.08
CA VAL A 80 15.21 6.04 5.69
C VAL A 80 15.21 4.55 5.35
N VAL A 81 14.06 3.87 5.46
CA VAL A 81 13.99 2.44 5.13
C VAL A 81 14.12 2.20 3.62
N ALA A 82 13.50 3.01 2.77
CA ALA A 82 13.58 2.85 1.32
C ALA A 82 15.01 3.08 0.79
N ASN A 83 15.80 3.96 1.42
CA ASN A 83 17.21 4.15 1.07
C ASN A 83 18.07 2.90 1.34
N SER A 84 17.75 2.07 2.35
CA SER A 84 18.46 0.80 2.58
C SER A 84 17.97 -0.36 1.70
N LEU A 85 16.88 -0.18 0.95
CA LEU A 85 16.36 -1.14 -0.03
C LEU A 85 16.91 -0.91 -1.45
N GLY A 86 17.68 0.17 -1.65
CA GLY A 86 18.26 0.54 -2.94
C GLY A 86 19.04 -0.61 -3.57
N GLY A 87 18.65 -0.99 -4.80
CA GLY A 87 19.28 -2.09 -5.55
C GLY A 87 18.69 -3.48 -5.29
N ILE A 88 17.79 -3.66 -4.31
CA ILE A 88 17.04 -4.91 -4.16
C ILE A 88 15.94 -4.96 -5.24
N LYS A 89 15.84 -6.09 -5.93
CA LYS A 89 14.98 -6.30 -7.12
C LYS A 89 13.91 -7.37 -6.86
N ARG A 90 12.87 -7.38 -7.70
CA ARG A 90 11.71 -8.29 -7.67
C ARG A 90 11.21 -8.60 -6.25
N SER A 91 10.98 -7.54 -5.48
CA SER A 91 10.67 -7.60 -4.06
C SER A 91 9.54 -6.64 -3.66
N MET A 92 8.81 -7.03 -2.62
CA MET A 92 7.79 -6.27 -1.91
C MET A 92 8.09 -6.27 -0.41
N TRP A 93 7.69 -5.21 0.29
CA TRP A 93 7.98 -5.00 1.71
C TRP A 93 6.80 -4.47 2.50
N GLY A 94 6.64 -4.92 3.74
CA GLY A 94 5.59 -4.43 4.62
C GLY A 94 5.52 -5.22 5.93
N TYR A 95 4.35 -5.25 6.55
CA TYR A 95 4.10 -6.17 7.66
C TYR A 95 3.79 -7.57 7.11
N LEU A 96 4.66 -8.55 7.38
CA LEU A 96 4.56 -9.91 6.83
C LEU A 96 3.73 -10.84 7.73
N TYR A 97 2.71 -11.47 7.15
CA TYR A 97 1.98 -12.58 7.73
C TYR A 97 2.54 -13.91 7.22
N CYS A 98 2.98 -14.77 8.14
CA CYS A 98 3.48 -16.11 7.82
C CYS A 98 2.48 -17.21 8.21
N GLY A 99 2.31 -18.21 7.35
CA GLY A 99 1.55 -19.43 7.66
C GLY A 99 0.05 -19.22 7.98
N PHE A 100 -0.54 -18.11 7.54
CA PHE A 100 -1.94 -17.79 7.82
C PHE A 100 -2.89 -18.75 7.09
N ARG A 101 -4.01 -19.09 7.71
CA ARG A 101 -4.97 -20.08 7.18
C ARG A 101 -6.27 -19.40 6.73
N PRO A 102 -6.88 -19.83 5.61
CA PRO A 102 -8.16 -19.28 5.17
C PRO A 102 -9.25 -19.45 6.24
N HIS A 103 -10.04 -18.40 6.52
CA HIS A 103 -11.16 -18.54 7.44
C HIS A 103 -12.25 -19.41 6.81
N ARG A 104 -12.50 -20.59 7.41
CA ARG A 104 -13.54 -21.54 6.95
C ARG A 104 -14.86 -21.46 7.74
N ASN A 105 -15.01 -20.47 8.61
CA ASN A 105 -16.27 -20.16 9.29
C ASN A 105 -17.08 -19.18 8.43
N VAL A 106 -18.26 -19.60 7.96
CA VAL A 106 -19.18 -18.82 7.12
C VAL A 106 -19.66 -17.49 7.75
N ALA A 107 -19.58 -17.35 9.08
CA ALA A 107 -19.91 -16.11 9.78
C ALA A 107 -18.76 -15.08 9.80
N SER A 108 -17.57 -15.42 9.29
CA SER A 108 -16.45 -14.48 9.19
C SER A 108 -16.61 -13.56 7.99
N LYS A 109 -16.36 -12.25 8.16
CA LYS A 109 -16.20 -11.31 7.03
C LYS A 109 -15.10 -11.76 6.06
N LEU A 110 -14.08 -12.46 6.56
CA LEU A 110 -12.95 -12.98 5.79
C LEU A 110 -13.15 -14.44 5.34
N TYR A 111 -14.39 -14.94 5.33
CA TYR A 111 -14.70 -16.31 4.94
C TYR A 111 -14.30 -16.59 3.48
N VAL A 112 -13.66 -17.73 3.26
CA VAL A 112 -13.24 -18.19 1.94
C VAL A 112 -13.71 -19.62 1.71
N PHE A 113 -14.55 -19.79 0.68
CA PHE A 113 -15.02 -21.09 0.22
C PHE A 113 -13.86 -21.98 -0.28
N ARG A 114 -14.03 -23.31 -0.19
CA ARG A 114 -12.95 -24.27 -0.48
C ARG A 114 -12.73 -24.53 -1.98
N ASP A 115 -13.72 -24.23 -2.80
CA ASP A 115 -13.62 -24.18 -4.26
C ASP A 115 -12.85 -22.93 -4.74
N LYS A 116 -13.03 -21.79 -4.06
CA LYS A 116 -12.31 -20.53 -4.35
C LYS A 116 -10.84 -20.57 -3.94
N TYR A 117 -10.51 -21.27 -2.85
CA TYR A 117 -9.12 -21.53 -2.46
C TYR A 117 -9.03 -22.90 -1.80
N GLY A 118 -8.43 -23.86 -2.49
CA GLY A 118 -8.29 -25.25 -2.06
C GLY A 118 -7.31 -25.48 -0.90
N PRO A 119 -6.09 -24.88 -0.90
CA PRO A 119 -5.10 -25.11 0.15
C PRO A 119 -5.56 -24.65 1.54
N ASP A 120 -4.97 -25.23 2.59
CA ASP A 120 -5.32 -24.92 3.98
C ASP A 120 -4.44 -23.83 4.64
N THR A 121 -3.54 -23.24 3.85
CA THR A 121 -2.60 -22.16 4.21
C THR A 121 -2.40 -21.26 2.98
N TYR A 122 -2.30 -19.94 3.17
CA TYR A 122 -1.92 -19.00 2.11
C TYR A 122 -0.38 -18.96 1.92
N PRO A 123 0.14 -18.53 0.76
CA PRO A 123 1.51 -18.04 0.69
C PRO A 123 1.69 -16.91 1.70
N ASP A 124 2.88 -16.78 2.29
CA ASP A 124 3.20 -15.65 3.17
C ASP A 124 2.97 -14.33 2.41
N PHE A 125 2.23 -13.40 3.02
CA PHE A 125 1.71 -12.19 2.37
C PHE A 125 1.89 -10.95 3.25
N LEU A 126 1.78 -9.76 2.65
CA LEU A 126 1.95 -8.48 3.33
C LEU A 126 0.57 -7.89 3.70
N SER A 127 0.50 -7.16 4.82
CA SER A 127 -0.72 -6.47 5.24
C SER A 127 -1.26 -5.50 4.19
N GLY A 128 -2.57 -5.59 3.89
CA GLY A 128 -3.26 -4.63 3.01
C GLY A 128 -3.12 -3.17 3.45
N THR A 129 -2.96 -2.90 4.75
CA THR A 129 -2.79 -1.54 5.29
C THR A 129 -1.60 -0.78 4.68
N GLY A 130 -0.58 -1.48 4.21
CA GLY A 130 0.45 -0.84 3.39
C GLY A 130 1.61 -1.75 3.03
N TYR A 131 2.03 -1.64 1.77
CA TYR A 131 3.18 -2.37 1.24
C TYR A 131 3.90 -1.56 0.16
N LEU A 132 5.23 -1.65 0.17
CA LEU A 132 6.13 -1.06 -0.81
C LEU A 132 6.49 -2.12 -1.86
N ILE A 133 6.54 -1.74 -3.14
CA ILE A 133 6.90 -2.59 -4.27
C ILE A 133 8.14 -1.99 -4.95
N SER A 134 9.12 -2.82 -5.29
CA SER A 134 10.19 -2.43 -6.22
C SER A 134 9.63 -2.24 -7.63
N SER A 135 10.05 -1.17 -8.33
CA SER A 135 9.49 -0.79 -9.63
C SER A 135 9.58 -1.91 -10.69
N ASP A 136 10.67 -2.69 -10.70
CA ASP A 136 10.85 -3.83 -11.60
C ASP A 136 9.94 -5.05 -11.29
N ALA A 137 9.32 -5.11 -10.11
CA ALA A 137 8.32 -6.13 -9.81
C ALA A 137 6.94 -5.80 -10.41
N ILE A 138 6.64 -4.52 -10.71
CA ILE A 138 5.30 -4.07 -11.12
C ILE A 138 4.81 -4.80 -12.37
N SER A 139 5.64 -4.89 -13.43
CA SER A 139 5.25 -5.59 -14.66
C SER A 139 5.08 -7.10 -14.42
N ALA A 140 5.95 -7.73 -13.62
CA ALA A 140 5.87 -9.15 -13.34
C ALA A 140 4.62 -9.54 -12.52
N LEU A 141 4.19 -8.67 -11.61
CA LEU A 141 2.93 -8.82 -10.88
C LEU A 141 1.74 -8.64 -11.83
N GLU A 142 1.74 -7.57 -12.65
CA GLU A 142 0.61 -7.26 -13.55
C GLU A 142 0.44 -8.30 -14.66
N ASP A 143 1.54 -8.81 -15.25
CA ASP A 143 1.47 -9.90 -16.23
C ASP A 143 0.76 -11.14 -15.65
N VAL A 144 0.96 -11.44 -14.36
CA VAL A 144 0.32 -12.59 -13.67
C VAL A 144 -1.15 -12.35 -13.33
N THR A 145 -1.60 -11.11 -13.09
CA THR A 145 -3.01 -10.85 -12.72
C THR A 145 -3.99 -11.11 -13.87
N HIS A 146 -3.53 -11.16 -15.12
CA HIS A 146 -4.35 -11.55 -16.28
C HIS A 146 -4.67 -13.06 -16.32
N ASP A 147 -3.75 -13.90 -15.83
CA ASP A 147 -3.85 -15.37 -15.86
C ASP A 147 -4.24 -16.00 -14.50
N GLU A 148 -4.48 -15.19 -13.47
CA GLU A 148 -4.80 -15.63 -12.12
C GLU A 148 -6.28 -15.44 -11.78
N CYS A 149 -6.88 -16.43 -11.12
CA CYS A 149 -8.29 -16.39 -10.77
C CYS A 149 -8.55 -15.31 -9.72
N PHE A 150 -9.49 -14.39 -10.02
CA PHE A 150 -9.86 -13.31 -9.11
C PHE A 150 -10.18 -13.79 -7.69
N PHE A 151 -9.62 -13.12 -6.70
CA PHE A 151 -9.80 -13.41 -5.28
C PHE A 151 -10.06 -12.13 -4.48
N THR A 152 -11.12 -12.12 -3.67
CA THR A 152 -11.69 -10.91 -3.04
C THR A 152 -10.81 -10.30 -1.94
N LEU A 153 -9.94 -11.08 -1.30
CA LEU A 153 -9.03 -10.56 -0.27
C LEU A 153 -7.76 -10.04 -0.96
N GLU A 154 -7.72 -8.72 -1.18
CA GLU A 154 -6.72 -8.02 -2.00
C GLU A 154 -5.29 -8.28 -1.56
N ASP A 155 -5.02 -8.23 -0.26
CA ASP A 155 -3.67 -8.42 0.29
C ASP A 155 -3.15 -9.83 0.06
N ILE A 156 -3.98 -10.85 0.33
CA ILE A 156 -3.69 -12.25 0.04
C ILE A 156 -3.56 -12.50 -1.47
N TYR A 157 -4.38 -11.86 -2.31
CA TYR A 157 -4.30 -12.00 -3.76
C TYR A 157 -3.02 -11.36 -4.32
N MET A 158 -2.87 -10.05 -4.16
CA MET A 158 -1.79 -9.25 -4.75
C MET A 158 -0.43 -9.61 -4.16
N THR A 159 -0.36 -9.63 -2.82
CA THR A 159 0.90 -9.77 -2.10
C THR A 159 1.17 -11.20 -1.66
N GLY A 160 0.26 -12.15 -1.87
CA GLY A 160 0.44 -13.57 -1.60
C GLY A 160 0.46 -14.40 -2.89
N ILE A 161 -0.71 -14.66 -3.46
CA ILE A 161 -0.94 -15.57 -4.60
C ILE A 161 -0.21 -15.07 -5.87
N VAL A 162 -0.48 -13.83 -6.28
CA VAL A 162 0.12 -13.20 -7.46
C VAL A 162 1.62 -13.04 -7.27
N ALA A 163 2.07 -12.56 -6.11
CA ALA A 163 3.49 -12.42 -5.80
C ALA A 163 4.26 -13.76 -5.80
N GLU A 164 3.66 -14.85 -5.31
CA GLU A 164 4.24 -16.21 -5.39
C GLU A 164 4.40 -16.64 -6.85
N ARG A 165 3.33 -16.56 -7.65
CA ARG A 165 3.33 -16.96 -9.07
C ARG A 165 4.22 -16.06 -9.94
N ALA A 166 4.35 -14.78 -9.60
CA ALA A 166 5.25 -13.82 -10.22
C ALA A 166 6.72 -13.93 -9.75
N GLN A 167 7.03 -14.84 -8.82
CA GLN A 167 8.37 -14.98 -8.22
C GLN A 167 8.90 -13.66 -7.63
N VAL A 168 8.02 -12.92 -6.95
CA VAL A 168 8.33 -11.66 -6.26
C VAL A 168 8.48 -11.94 -4.77
N SER A 169 9.66 -11.62 -4.24
CA SER A 169 10.01 -11.83 -2.83
C SER A 169 9.20 -10.92 -1.92
N ARG A 170 8.84 -11.39 -0.72
CA ARG A 170 8.02 -10.64 0.23
C ARG A 170 8.73 -10.62 1.56
N LEU A 171 9.04 -9.42 2.04
CA LEU A 171 10.00 -9.22 3.10
C LEU A 171 9.40 -8.36 4.22
N ALA A 172 9.56 -8.80 5.46
CA ALA A 172 9.17 -8.00 6.62
C ALA A 172 10.04 -6.73 6.68
N LEU A 173 9.41 -5.56 6.86
CA LEU A 173 10.09 -4.28 6.95
C LEU A 173 9.73 -3.54 8.23
N ALA A 174 10.77 -3.19 9.01
CA ALA A 174 10.61 -2.55 10.30
C ALA A 174 9.85 -1.21 10.18
N GLY A 175 8.88 -1.03 11.08
CA GLY A 175 8.01 0.15 11.14
C GLY A 175 6.78 0.10 10.23
N PHE A 176 6.61 -0.92 9.38
CA PHE A 176 5.29 -1.17 8.79
C PHE A 176 4.41 -1.92 9.80
N SER A 177 3.18 -1.44 10.02
CA SER A 177 2.22 -2.08 10.92
C SER A 177 0.80 -2.12 10.34
N TYR A 178 0.06 -3.14 10.76
CA TYR A 178 -1.39 -3.29 10.56
C TYR A 178 -2.20 -2.72 11.75
N LYS A 179 -1.52 -2.27 12.81
CA LYS A 179 -2.12 -1.75 14.04
C LYS A 179 -2.02 -0.24 14.11
N HIS A 180 -2.76 0.33 15.06
CA HIS A 180 -2.60 1.71 15.49
C HIS A 180 -1.36 1.84 16.37
N GLU A 181 -0.21 2.11 15.76
CA GLU A 181 1.04 2.40 16.47
C GLU A 181 1.08 3.86 16.93
N GLN A 182 1.66 4.09 18.11
CA GLN A 182 1.84 5.45 18.63
C GLN A 182 2.91 6.21 17.84
N TYR A 183 2.46 7.01 16.90
CA TYR A 183 3.22 8.08 16.25
C TYR A 183 3.94 9.01 17.25
N VAL A 184 5.17 8.74 17.71
CA VAL A 184 5.87 9.61 18.69
C VAL A 184 6.61 10.77 18.01
N GLN A 185 7.62 10.49 17.19
CA GLN A 185 8.51 11.46 16.54
C GLN A 185 9.02 10.88 15.20
N PRO A 186 9.28 11.70 14.15
CA PRO A 186 9.95 11.21 12.94
C PRO A 186 11.33 10.63 13.25
N CYS A 187 11.67 9.50 12.62
CA CYS A 187 13.00 8.88 12.71
C CYS A 187 13.42 8.43 14.13
N SER A 188 12.49 8.34 15.09
CA SER A 188 12.76 7.80 16.43
C SER A 188 12.51 6.29 16.49
N GLU A 189 13.25 5.59 17.35
CA GLU A 189 13.00 4.17 17.64
C GLU A 189 12.05 3.97 18.86
N PRO A 190 11.15 2.99 18.85
CA PRO A 190 10.89 2.04 17.77
C PRO A 190 10.24 2.72 16.56
N ARG A 191 10.77 2.42 15.38
CA ARG A 191 10.35 3.03 14.12
C ARG A 191 8.88 2.83 13.80
N VAL A 192 8.23 3.86 13.27
CA VAL A 192 6.88 3.79 12.68
C VAL A 192 6.90 4.43 11.30
N VAL A 193 6.82 3.60 10.26
CA VAL A 193 6.60 4.01 8.87
C VAL A 193 5.11 4.10 8.59
N THR A 194 4.34 3.06 8.93
CA THR A 194 2.88 3.04 8.80
C THR A 194 2.18 2.76 10.14
N SER A 195 1.03 3.40 10.36
CA SER A 195 0.15 3.18 11.51
C SER A 195 -1.31 3.32 11.08
N HIS A 196 -2.15 2.34 11.35
CA HIS A 196 -3.52 2.22 10.80
C HIS A 196 -4.60 2.83 11.72
N GLY A 197 -5.80 3.11 11.19
CA GLY A 197 -6.95 3.54 11.98
C GLY A 197 -6.92 5.02 12.40
N TRP A 198 -6.44 5.91 11.54
CA TRP A 198 -6.37 7.35 11.77
C TRP A 198 -7.48 8.10 11.04
N SER A 199 -8.26 8.92 11.76
CA SER A 199 -9.20 9.83 11.10
C SER A 199 -8.45 10.95 10.34
N PRO A 200 -9.04 11.54 9.28
CA PRO A 200 -8.42 12.65 8.54
C PRO A 200 -8.05 13.86 9.40
N ALA A 201 -8.79 14.11 10.49
CA ALA A 201 -8.47 15.16 11.45
C ALA A 201 -7.22 14.82 12.29
N MET A 202 -7.08 13.55 12.72
CA MET A 202 -5.91 13.07 13.44
C MET A 202 -4.68 13.06 12.53
N LEU A 203 -4.79 12.60 11.28
CA LEU A 203 -3.71 12.64 10.29
C LEU A 203 -3.15 14.06 10.13
N ARG A 204 -4.00 15.05 9.83
CA ARG A 204 -3.57 16.45 9.68
C ARG A 204 -2.93 17.02 10.96
N SER A 205 -3.47 16.70 12.14
CA SER A 205 -2.91 17.14 13.42
C SER A 205 -1.53 16.52 13.69
N ARG A 206 -1.41 15.21 13.47
CA ARG A 206 -0.20 14.42 13.71
C ARG A 206 0.91 14.77 12.73
N TRP A 207 0.58 15.04 11.47
CA TRP A 207 1.50 15.54 10.45
C TRP A 207 2.10 16.91 10.84
N ARG A 208 1.26 17.90 11.17
CA ARG A 208 1.72 19.22 11.64
C ARG A 208 2.63 19.11 12.86
N ARG A 209 2.27 18.26 13.83
CA ARG A 209 3.13 18.00 14.98
C ARG A 209 4.46 17.37 14.58
N ALA A 210 4.44 16.40 13.67
CA ALA A 210 5.64 15.70 13.19
C ALA A 210 6.62 16.66 12.51
N VAL A 211 6.15 17.55 11.63
CA VAL A 211 6.97 18.62 11.04
C VAL A 211 7.61 19.51 12.11
N ASN A 212 6.84 19.94 13.12
CA ASN A 212 7.32 20.84 14.17
C ASN A 212 8.35 20.20 15.13
N ILE A 213 8.44 18.87 15.22
CA ILE A 213 9.38 18.14 16.08
C ILE A 213 10.42 17.33 15.29
N LEU A 214 10.46 17.54 13.97
CA LEU A 214 11.39 16.86 13.08
C LEU A 214 12.83 17.21 13.46
N ASN A 215 13.60 16.19 13.83
CA ASN A 215 15.03 16.32 14.03
C ASN A 215 15.77 15.45 13.02
N PHE A 216 16.34 16.11 12.00
CA PHE A 216 17.11 15.44 10.95
C PHE A 216 18.32 14.65 11.46
N THR A 217 18.86 14.93 12.65
CA THR A 217 19.96 14.12 13.21
C THR A 217 19.53 12.71 13.60
N LEU A 218 18.22 12.44 13.69
CA LEU A 218 17.66 11.10 13.90
C LEU A 218 17.44 10.35 12.58
N CYS A 219 17.26 11.06 11.46
CA CYS A 219 17.00 10.50 10.14
C CYS A 219 18.29 10.02 9.45
N LEU A 220 18.95 9.03 10.06
CA LEU A 220 20.22 8.48 9.59
C LEU A 220 20.14 8.06 8.12
N GLY A 221 21.08 8.51 7.30
CA GLY A 221 21.10 8.24 5.85
C GLY A 221 20.30 9.22 5.00
N ILE A 222 19.62 10.23 5.58
CA ILE A 222 18.96 11.32 4.86
C ILE A 222 19.56 12.67 5.25
N GLN A 223 19.92 13.46 4.25
CA GLN A 223 20.23 14.88 4.40
C GLN A 223 18.99 15.75 4.17
N PRO A 224 18.86 16.93 4.82
CA PRO A 224 17.68 17.80 4.66
C PRO A 224 17.36 18.21 3.22
N ASN A 225 18.38 18.34 2.37
CA ASN A 225 18.23 18.68 0.94
C ASN A 225 17.85 17.49 0.05
N GLN A 226 17.75 16.27 0.59
CA GLN A 226 17.38 15.07 -0.18
C GLN A 226 15.88 14.79 -0.19
N MET A 227 15.07 15.46 0.65
CA MET A 227 13.61 15.38 0.58
C MET A 227 13.03 16.63 -0.05
N VAL A 228 12.21 16.42 -1.08
CA VAL A 228 11.36 17.45 -1.68
C VAL A 228 9.92 17.04 -1.40
N PHE A 229 9.15 17.98 -0.84
CA PHE A 229 7.72 17.86 -0.53
C PHE A 229 6.93 18.77 -1.46
#